data_AF-A0A8L7YKN1-F1
#
_entry.id   AF-A0A8L7YKN1-F1
#
_cell.length_a   1.000
_cell.length_b   1.000
_cell.length_c   1.000
_cell.angle_alpha   90.00
_cell.angle_beta   90.00
_cell.angle_gamma   90.00
#
_symmetry.space_group_name_H-M   'P 1'
#
loop_
_entity.id
_entity.type
_entity.pdbx_description
1 polymer ?
#
loop_
_entity_poly.entity_id
_entity_poly.type
_entity_poly.pdbx_seq_one_letter_code
_entity_poly.pdbx_strand_id
1 'polypeptide(L)'
;MWSIGVIMYILLCGFPPFFSANGLPMSPGMKNRIRTGKYAFPSPEWDRVSEAAKDLIRKLLRTDPSERFTIEQTMSHKWIIHYQKVPETPLFTASVLEEEKSQWMEMQDEMEMTLATMRVGNEDIHIKSLKDSNNRLLNKRRNKINKR
;
A
#
# COMPACT_ATOMS: atom_id res chain seq x y z
N MET A 1 10.12 1.83 -3.09
CA MET A 1 9.22 2.23 -4.21
C MET A 1 7.77 2.35 -3.79
N TRP A 2 7.11 1.29 -3.31
CA TRP A 2 5.70 1.40 -2.87
C TRP A 2 5.48 2.48 -1.79
N SER A 3 6.34 2.52 -0.76
CA SER A 3 6.29 3.54 0.28
C SER A 3 6.41 4.96 -0.26
N ILE A 4 7.23 5.16 -1.31
CA ILE A 4 7.39 6.46 -1.98
C ILE A 4 6.06 6.85 -2.64
N GLY A 5 5.38 5.91 -3.32
CA GLY A 5 4.08 6.16 -3.93
C GLY A 5 3.01 6.55 -2.91
N VAL A 6 2.98 5.89 -1.75
CA VAL A 6 2.02 6.20 -0.68
C VAL A 6 2.31 7.56 -0.06
N ILE A 7 3.57 7.84 0.30
CA ILE A 7 3.97 9.14 0.86
C ILE A 7 3.68 10.26 -0.14
N MET A 8 3.99 10.07 -1.43
CA MET A 8 3.70 11.04 -2.47
C MET A 8 2.19 11.30 -2.61
N TYR A 9 1.36 10.26 -2.53
CA TYR A 9 -0.09 10.39 -2.57
C TYR A 9 -0.58 11.27 -1.40
N ILE A 10 -0.13 10.97 -0.17
CA ILE A 10 -0.51 11.74 1.03
C ILE A 10 -0.02 13.18 0.91
N LEU A 11 1.21 13.42 0.49
CA LEU A 11 1.76 14.78 0.36
C LEU A 11 0.93 15.66 -0.60
N LEU A 12 0.28 15.06 -1.60
CA LEU A 12 -0.49 15.79 -2.61
C LEU A 12 -1.96 16.03 -2.26
N CYS A 13 -2.54 15.29 -1.30
CA CYS A 13 -3.96 15.46 -0.95
C CYS A 13 -4.28 15.45 0.55
N GLY A 14 -3.40 14.90 1.39
CA GLY A 14 -3.55 14.84 2.85
C GLY A 14 -4.01 13.49 3.41
N PHE A 15 -4.37 12.52 2.57
CA PHE A 15 -4.97 11.26 3.00
C PHE A 15 -4.40 10.07 2.20
N PRO A 16 -4.32 8.82 2.72
CA PRO A 16 -3.84 7.65 1.98
C PRO A 16 -4.59 7.27 0.69
N PRO A 17 -3.94 6.55 -0.23
CA PRO A 17 -4.58 6.06 -1.46
C PRO A 17 -5.68 5.01 -1.22
N PHE A 18 -5.54 4.25 -0.14
CA PHE A 18 -6.47 3.18 0.20
C PHE A 18 -7.28 3.68 1.40
N PHE A 19 -8.57 3.94 1.18
CA PHE A 19 -9.57 4.16 2.23
C PHE A 19 -10.76 3.23 2.01
N SER A 20 -11.51 2.94 3.06
CA SER A 20 -12.83 2.36 2.90
C SER A 20 -13.77 3.36 2.24
N ALA A 21 -14.68 2.90 1.38
CA ALA A 21 -15.73 3.73 0.78
C ALA A 21 -16.64 4.40 1.84
N ASN A 22 -16.59 3.91 3.08
CA ASN A 22 -17.41 4.41 4.18
C ASN A 22 -16.63 5.36 5.11
N GLY A 23 -15.40 5.79 4.75
CA GLY A 23 -14.54 6.62 5.59
C GLY A 23 -14.05 5.94 6.88
N LEU A 24 -14.44 4.68 7.10
CA LEU A 24 -14.00 3.92 8.26
C LEU A 24 -12.60 3.35 7.99
N PRO A 25 -11.59 3.69 8.82
CA PRO A 25 -10.24 3.16 8.65
C PRO A 25 -10.23 1.61 8.62
N MET A 26 -11.12 0.98 9.40
CA MET A 26 -11.11 -0.46 9.65
C MET A 26 -12.13 -1.27 8.84
N SER A 27 -12.02 -1.31 7.51
CA SER A 27 -12.81 -2.28 6.71
C SER A 27 -11.96 -3.40 6.12
N PRO A 28 -12.45 -4.66 6.08
CA PRO A 28 -11.85 -5.74 5.28
C PRO A 28 -11.60 -5.34 3.81
N GLY A 29 -12.33 -4.32 3.32
CA GLY A 29 -12.15 -3.71 2.01
C GLY A 29 -10.77 -3.08 1.82
N MET A 30 -10.14 -2.53 2.87
CA MET A 30 -8.84 -1.85 2.79
C MET A 30 -7.74 -2.78 2.26
N LYS A 31 -7.53 -3.92 2.93
CA LYS A 31 -6.56 -4.94 2.53
C LYS A 31 -6.82 -5.44 1.11
N ASN A 32 -8.09 -5.61 0.75
CA ASN A 32 -8.47 -6.01 -0.61
C ASN A 32 -8.16 -4.92 -1.63
N ARG A 33 -8.39 -3.65 -1.33
CA ARG A 33 -8.04 -2.51 -2.21
C ARG A 33 -6.55 -2.40 -2.42
N ILE A 34 -5.74 -2.59 -1.38
CA ILE A 34 -4.28 -2.63 -1.48
C ILE A 34 -3.86 -3.80 -2.38
N ARG A 35 -4.35 -5.01 -2.09
CA ARG A 35 -4.03 -6.22 -2.86
C ARG A 35 -4.46 -6.12 -4.33
N THR A 36 -5.57 -5.44 -4.60
CA THR A 36 -6.08 -5.24 -5.97
C THR A 36 -5.59 -3.95 -6.63
N GLY A 37 -4.79 -3.13 -5.93
CA GLY A 37 -4.28 -1.85 -6.45
C GLY A 37 -5.36 -0.82 -6.73
N LYS A 38 -6.53 -0.94 -6.09
CA LYS A 38 -7.69 -0.09 -6.34
C LYS A 38 -7.67 1.15 -5.47
N TYR A 39 -7.15 2.24 -6.01
CA TYR A 39 -7.28 3.59 -5.46
C TYR A 39 -7.78 4.54 -6.55
N ALA A 40 -8.20 5.73 -6.14
CA ALA A 40 -8.69 6.77 -7.04
C ALA A 40 -7.95 8.08 -6.75
N PHE A 41 -8.26 9.12 -7.52
CA PHE A 41 -7.78 10.48 -7.30
C PHE A 41 -9.02 11.36 -7.17
N PRO A 42 -9.69 11.39 -6.00
CA PRO A 42 -11.00 12.01 -5.86
C PRO A 42 -10.93 13.55 -5.95
N SER A 43 -12.04 14.14 -6.39
CA SER A 43 -12.26 15.58 -6.33
C SER A 43 -12.71 15.97 -4.91
N PRO A 44 -12.37 17.18 -4.43
CA PRO A 44 -11.66 18.25 -5.14
C PRO A 44 -10.12 18.19 -5.05
N GLU A 45 -9.54 17.36 -4.19
CA GLU A 45 -8.12 17.45 -3.81
C GLU A 45 -7.19 17.16 -4.98
N TRP A 46 -7.63 16.32 -5.91
CA TRP A 46 -6.84 15.92 -7.07
C TRP A 46 -7.13 16.70 -8.34
N ASP A 47 -8.09 17.63 -8.34
CA ASP A 47 -8.52 18.33 -9.56
C ASP A 47 -7.39 19.19 -10.14
N ARG A 48 -6.59 19.82 -9.27
CA ARG A 48 -5.47 20.68 -9.67
C ARG A 48 -4.14 19.94 -9.73
N VAL A 49 -4.08 18.68 -9.31
CA VAL A 49 -2.86 17.88 -9.34
C VAL A 49 -2.61 17.37 -10.75
N SER A 50 -1.42 17.68 -11.29
CA SER A 50 -1.05 17.33 -12.67
C SER A 50 -1.19 15.84 -12.96
N GLU A 51 -1.56 15.50 -14.20
CA GLU A 51 -1.63 14.09 -14.64
C GLU A 51 -0.25 13.41 -14.59
N ALA A 52 0.84 14.18 -14.70
CA ALA A 52 2.19 13.67 -14.52
C ALA A 52 2.47 13.16 -13.10
N ALA A 53 1.92 13.83 -12.07
CA ALA A 53 2.02 13.37 -10.68
C ALA A 53 1.21 12.08 -10.47
N LYS A 54 -0.05 12.08 -10.95
CA LYS A 54 -0.96 10.92 -10.89
C LYS A 54 -0.36 9.71 -11.58
N ASP A 55 0.22 9.89 -12.77
CA ASP A 55 0.92 8.85 -13.53
C ASP A 55 2.12 8.26 -12.76
N LEU A 56 2.93 9.10 -12.09
CA LEU A 56 4.03 8.60 -11.26
C LEU A 56 3.52 7.73 -10.11
N ILE A 57 2.47 8.16 -9.42
CA ILE A 57 1.84 7.37 -8.35
C ILE A 57 1.34 6.02 -8.89
N ARG A 58 0.70 6.02 -10.08
CA ARG A 58 0.27 4.78 -10.77
C ARG A 58 1.39 3.78 -10.98
N LYS A 59 2.57 4.27 -11.35
CA LYS A 59 3.76 3.45 -11.56
C LYS A 59 4.42 2.97 -10.26
N LEU A 60 4.37 3.79 -9.19
CA LEU A 60 4.91 3.46 -7.88
C LEU A 60 4.04 2.47 -7.08
N LEU A 61 2.71 2.53 -7.27
CA LEU A 61 1.72 1.72 -6.56
C LEU A 61 1.22 0.51 -7.37
N ARG A 62 2.02 0.02 -8.33
CA ARG A 62 1.73 -1.26 -8.99
C ARG A 62 1.69 -2.39 -7.96
N THR A 63 0.67 -3.25 -8.09
CA THR A 63 0.45 -4.43 -7.24
C THR A 63 1.54 -5.46 -7.44
N ASP A 64 1.89 -5.73 -8.70
CA ASP A 64 3.02 -6.57 -9.06
C ASP A 64 4.33 -5.82 -8.77
N PRO A 65 5.21 -6.32 -7.87
CA PRO A 65 6.50 -5.70 -7.61
C PRO A 65 7.41 -5.64 -8.84
N SER A 66 7.26 -6.57 -9.80
CA SER A 66 8.09 -6.62 -11.02
C SER A 66 7.70 -5.56 -12.06
N GLU A 67 6.44 -5.10 -12.05
CA GLU A 67 5.96 -3.98 -12.88
C GLU A 67 6.16 -2.61 -12.22
N ARG A 68 6.56 -2.59 -10.94
CA ARG A 68 6.71 -1.37 -10.16
C ARG A 68 7.96 -0.63 -10.61
N PHE A 69 7.84 0.70 -10.72
CA PHE A 69 8.98 1.54 -11.07
C PHE A 69 10.18 1.31 -10.13
N THR A 70 11.37 1.18 -10.72
CA THR A 70 12.64 1.25 -10.00
C THR A 70 12.95 2.70 -9.62
N ILE A 71 13.92 2.90 -8.73
CA ILE A 71 14.31 4.25 -8.32
C ILE A 71 14.86 5.07 -9.51
N GLU A 72 15.60 4.44 -10.43
CA GLU A 72 16.14 5.08 -11.63
C GLU A 72 15.01 5.55 -12.57
N GLN A 73 13.98 4.72 -12.76
CA GLN A 73 12.81 5.08 -13.55
C GLN A 73 12.01 6.20 -12.90
N THR A 74 11.89 6.20 -11.57
CA THR A 74 11.24 7.27 -10.80
C THR A 74 11.98 8.60 -10.94
N MET A 75 13.30 8.60 -10.76
CA MET A 75 14.13 9.81 -10.90
C MET A 75 14.12 10.37 -12.32
N SER A 76 13.98 9.49 -13.32
CA SER A 76 13.87 9.87 -14.74
C SER A 76 12.45 10.28 -15.15
N HIS A 77 11.47 10.21 -14.26
CA HIS A 77 10.08 10.50 -14.59
C HIS A 77 9.87 11.99 -14.83
N LYS A 78 9.04 12.34 -15.83
CA LYS A 78 8.75 13.74 -16.22
C LYS A 78 8.34 14.66 -15.06
N TRP A 79 7.67 14.13 -14.05
CA TRP A 79 7.25 14.90 -12.87
C TRP A 79 8.42 15.21 -11.93
N ILE A 80 9.40 14.31 -11.81
CA ILE A 80 10.59 14.49 -10.97
C ILE A 80 11.62 15.34 -11.70
N ILE A 81 11.94 15.07 -12.96
CA ILE A 81 12.99 15.82 -13.68
C ILE A 81 12.67 17.32 -13.85
N HIS A 82 11.39 17.69 -13.88
CA HIS A 82 10.93 19.08 -13.99
C HIS A 82 10.61 19.70 -12.62
N TYR A 83 11.15 19.17 -11.52
CA TYR A 83 10.88 19.66 -10.16
C TYR A 83 11.17 21.16 -9.95
N GLN A 84 12.04 21.76 -10.78
CA GLN A 84 12.33 23.21 -10.74
C GLN A 84 11.27 24.08 -11.45
N LYS A 85 10.37 23.48 -12.24
CA LYS A 85 9.28 24.15 -12.97
C LYS A 85 7.91 23.70 -12.46
N VAL A 86 7.78 23.56 -11.14
CA VAL A 86 6.53 23.11 -10.51
C VAL A 86 5.64 24.32 -10.24
N PRO A 87 4.36 24.30 -10.65
CA PRO A 87 3.43 25.39 -10.34
C PRO A 87 3.18 25.47 -8.83
N GLU A 88 2.99 26.67 -8.29
CA GLU A 88 2.61 26.93 -6.89
C GLU A 88 1.13 26.59 -6.63
N THR A 89 0.66 25.47 -7.20
CA THR A 89 -0.73 25.04 -7.07
C THR A 89 -1.01 24.71 -5.61
N PRO A 90 -1.95 25.40 -4.95
CA PRO A 90 -2.25 25.13 -3.55
C PRO A 90 -2.82 23.71 -3.41
N LEU A 91 -2.35 23.00 -2.40
CA LEU A 91 -2.79 21.64 -2.06
C LEU A 91 -3.65 21.66 -0.80
N PHE A 92 -4.60 20.75 -0.71
CA PHE A 92 -5.46 20.57 0.45
C PHE A 92 -4.78 19.84 1.62
N THR A 93 -3.55 19.36 1.40
CA THR A 93 -2.80 18.51 2.34
C THR A 93 -2.79 19.03 3.76
N ALA A 94 -2.53 20.34 3.96
CA ALA A 94 -2.44 20.91 5.30
C ALA A 94 -3.79 20.95 6.02
N SER A 95 -4.88 21.31 5.33
CA SER A 95 -6.22 21.34 5.94
C SER A 95 -6.72 19.93 6.24
N VAL A 96 -6.55 19.00 5.30
CA VAL A 96 -6.98 17.60 5.46
C VAL A 96 -6.24 16.92 6.61
N LEU A 97 -4.92 17.11 6.72
CA LEU A 97 -4.15 16.50 7.80
C LEU A 97 -4.52 17.03 9.19
N GLU A 98 -4.92 18.31 9.29
CA GLU A 98 -5.39 18.85 10.57
C GLU A 98 -6.79 18.33 10.92
N GLU A 99 -7.67 18.15 9.93
CA GLU A 99 -9.00 17.55 10.10
C GLU A 99 -8.91 16.07 10.51
N GLU A 100 -8.03 15.29 9.88
CA GLU A 100 -7.87 13.85 10.12
C GLU A 100 -6.86 13.51 11.24
N LYS A 101 -6.36 14.50 11.96
CA LYS A 101 -5.30 14.35 12.98
C LYS A 101 -5.61 13.30 14.05
N SER A 102 -6.89 13.13 14.40
CA SER A 102 -7.34 12.12 15.37
C SER A 102 -7.21 10.69 14.85
N GLN A 103 -7.34 10.49 13.54
CA GLN A 103 -7.28 9.18 12.88
C GLN A 103 -5.88 8.85 12.35
N TRP A 104 -4.97 9.83 12.35
CA TRP A 104 -3.63 9.71 11.79
C TRP A 104 -2.82 8.55 12.40
N MET A 105 -2.93 8.31 13.70
CA MET A 105 -2.21 7.21 14.37
C MET A 105 -2.71 5.84 13.88
N GLU A 106 -4.03 5.63 13.82
CA GLU A 106 -4.62 4.38 13.30
C GLU A 106 -4.20 4.14 11.85
N MET A 107 -4.16 5.21 11.05
CA MET A 107 -3.74 5.18 9.68
C MET A 107 -2.25 4.80 9.53
N GLN A 108 -1.38 5.30 10.40
CA GLN A 108 0.03 4.92 10.43
C GLN A 108 0.21 3.43 10.78
N ASP A 109 -0.51 2.93 11.78
CA ASP A 109 -0.48 1.52 12.17
C ASP A 109 -0.89 0.61 11.00
N GLU A 110 -1.92 0.99 10.23
CA GLU A 110 -2.35 0.24 9.06
C GLU A 110 -1.31 0.25 7.92
N MET A 111 -0.66 1.38 7.69
CA MET A 111 0.44 1.46 6.72
C MET A 111 1.59 0.56 7.15
N GLU A 112 1.94 0.54 8.44
CA GLU A 112 2.98 -0.33 8.98
C GLU A 112 2.60 -1.82 8.81
N MET A 113 1.38 -2.19 9.20
CA MET A 113 0.84 -3.53 8.98
C MET A 113 0.90 -3.93 7.50
N THR A 114 0.54 -3.03 6.60
CA THR A 114 0.58 -3.27 5.15
C THR A 114 2.02 -3.48 4.67
N LEU A 115 2.95 -2.63 5.09
CA LEU A 115 4.37 -2.78 4.80
C LEU A 115 4.92 -4.13 5.28
N ALA A 116 4.50 -4.58 6.47
CA ALA A 116 4.87 -5.89 6.99
C ALA A 116 4.38 -7.03 6.07
N THR A 117 3.17 -6.94 5.51
CA THR A 117 2.65 -7.97 4.58
C THR A 117 3.32 -7.97 3.21
N MET A 118 3.84 -6.83 2.76
CA MET A 118 4.50 -6.70 1.45
C MET A 118 5.99 -7.02 1.49
N ARG A 119 6.61 -7.00 2.68
CA ARG A 119 8.00 -7.41 2.87
C ARG A 119 8.03 -8.94 2.96
N VAL A 120 8.81 -9.56 2.09
CA VAL A 120 9.19 -10.97 2.32
C VAL A 120 10.13 -10.93 3.53
N GLY A 121 9.72 -11.54 4.64
CA GLY A 121 10.59 -11.68 5.79
C GLY A 121 11.83 -12.50 5.41
N ASN A 122 13.00 -12.13 5.91
CA ASN A 122 14.23 -12.93 5.80
C ASN A 122 14.20 -14.20 6.67
N GLU A 123 13.01 -14.68 7.03
CA GLU A 123 12.86 -15.90 7.79
C GLU A 123 12.97 -17.07 6.81
N ASP A 124 14.12 -17.74 6.81
CA ASP A 124 14.37 -19.03 6.15
C ASP A 124 13.54 -20.17 6.80
N ILE A 125 12.28 -19.89 7.15
CA ILE A 125 11.32 -20.86 7.66
C ILE A 125 10.54 -21.39 6.48
N HIS A 126 11.10 -22.41 5.84
CA HIS A 126 10.34 -23.19 4.86
C HIS A 126 9.39 -24.14 5.58
N ILE A 127 8.14 -24.17 5.11
CA ILE A 127 7.17 -25.16 5.57
C ILE A 127 7.73 -26.55 5.22
N LYS A 128 7.95 -27.38 6.25
CA LYS A 128 8.38 -28.77 6.06
C LYS A 128 7.41 -29.49 5.12
N SER A 129 7.93 -30.39 4.30
CA SER A 129 7.06 -31.26 3.49
C SER A 129 6.06 -31.98 4.41
N LEU A 130 4.90 -32.38 3.88
CA LEU A 130 3.90 -33.09 4.68
C LEU A 130 4.46 -34.37 5.30
N LYS A 131 5.43 -35.02 4.63
CA LYS A 131 6.11 -36.24 5.12
C LYS A 131 6.95 -35.95 6.36
N ASP A 132 7.67 -34.82 6.35
CA ASP A 132 8.58 -34.41 7.43
C ASP A 132 7.89 -33.60 8.54
N SER A 133 6.65 -33.20 8.28
CA SER A 133 5.81 -32.49 9.24
C SER A 133 5.37 -33.41 10.37
N ASN A 134 5.56 -32.94 11.60
CA ASN A 134 5.12 -33.62 12.81
C ASN A 134 4.41 -32.62 13.72
N ASN A 135 3.07 -32.62 13.71
CA ASN A 135 2.28 -31.80 14.61
C ASN A 135 1.10 -32.61 15.18
N ARG A 136 0.60 -32.18 16.35
CA ARG A 136 -0.44 -32.89 17.12
C ARG A 136 -1.70 -33.15 16.28
N LEU A 137 -2.10 -32.20 15.44
CA LEU A 137 -3.28 -32.32 14.59
C LEU A 137 -3.06 -33.35 13.47
N LEU A 138 -1.92 -33.26 12.78
CA LEU A 138 -1.52 -34.20 11.73
C LEU A 138 -1.42 -35.62 12.26
N ASN A 139 -0.83 -35.83 13.44
CA ASN A 139 -0.72 -37.15 14.07
C ASN A 139 -2.09 -37.71 14.47
N LYS A 140 -2.98 -36.87 15.04
CA LYS A 140 -4.37 -37.27 15.32
C LYS A 140 -5.09 -37.73 14.06
N ARG A 141 -4.88 -37.05 12.92
CA ARG A 141 -5.48 -37.43 11.62
C ARG A 141 -4.86 -38.70 11.04
N ARG A 142 -3.53 -38.84 11.05
CA ARG A 142 -2.81 -40.07 10.64
C ARG A 142 -3.28 -41.30 11.43
N ASN A 143 -3.40 -41.17 12.75
CA ASN A 143 -3.86 -42.25 13.63
C ASN A 143 -5.33 -42.64 13.39
N LYS A 144 -6.17 -41.72 12.88
CA LYS A 144 -7.57 -42.04 12.52
C LYS A 144 -7.66 -42.80 11.20
N ILE A 145 -6.77 -42.50 10.25
CA ILE A 145 -6.69 -43.19 8.95
C ILE A 145 -6.17 -44.62 9.15
N ASN A 146 -5.11 -44.81 9.94
CA ASN A 146 -4.52 -46.14 10.19
C ASN A 146 -5.41 -47.08 11.03
N LYS A 147 -6.54 -46.61 11.56
CA LYS A 147 -7.51 -47.40 12.33
C LYS A 147 -8.73 -47.86 11.51
N ARG A 148 -8.77 -47.53 10.22
CA ARG A 148 -9.75 -48.04 9.25
C ARG A 148 -9.06 -49.05 8.34
#